data_AF-A0A2E2C055-F1
#
_entry.id   AF-A0A2E2C055-F1
#
_cell.length_a   1.000
_cell.length_b   1.000
_cell.length_c   1.000
_cell.angle_alpha   90.00
_cell.angle_beta   90.00
_cell.angle_gamma   90.00
#
_symmetry.space_group_name_H-M   'P 1'
#
loop_
_entity.id
_entity.type
_entity.pdbx_description
1 polymer ?
#
loop_
_entity_poly.entity_id
_entity_poly.type
_entity_poly.pdbx_seq_one_letter_code
_entity_poly.pdbx_strand_id
1 'polypeptide(L)'
;MMKTYSKMTSLERDQIHQQVDALIESLSEEFDACTEAVANTAFMRIQKHPTWGRNATHRHKSDSYSEWDGKCERCGQFVDRSEAVFHHLSRGVPNQHGPQNLVPHHNSCHDAEHGVSKGSITKGTRE
;
A
#
# COMPACT_ATOMS: atom_id res chain seq x y z
N MET A 1 -11.36 -9.56 17.48
CA MET A 1 -10.49 -8.53 16.85
C MET A 1 -9.99 -9.10 15.52
N MET A 2 -10.18 -8.41 14.39
CA MET A 2 -9.79 -8.92 13.06
C MET A 2 -8.26 -8.92 12.91
N LYS A 3 -7.67 -10.02 12.41
CA LYS A 3 -6.21 -10.08 12.15
C LYS A 3 -5.86 -9.18 10.97
N THR A 4 -4.80 -8.40 11.10
CA THR A 4 -4.18 -7.64 10.01
C THR A 4 -3.13 -8.48 9.28
N TYR A 5 -2.79 -8.14 8.05
CA TYR A 5 -1.79 -8.88 7.25
C TYR A 5 -0.45 -9.09 8.00
N SER A 6 0.03 -8.05 8.70
CA SER A 6 1.25 -8.09 9.53
C SER A 6 1.17 -9.03 10.73
N LYS A 7 -0.04 -9.38 11.18
CA LYS A 7 -0.30 -10.30 12.30
C LYS A 7 -0.64 -11.72 11.84
N MET A 8 -0.67 -11.97 10.54
CA MET A 8 -0.86 -13.31 9.98
C MET A 8 0.46 -14.08 10.02
N THR A 9 0.38 -15.38 10.24
CA THR A 9 1.52 -16.30 10.03
C THR A 9 1.79 -16.47 8.53
N SER A 10 2.94 -17.04 8.16
CA SER A 10 3.22 -17.40 6.76
C SER A 10 2.16 -18.38 6.24
N LEU A 11 1.84 -19.41 7.03
CA LEU A 11 0.84 -20.41 6.66
C LEU A 11 -0.52 -19.80 6.37
N GLU A 12 -1.00 -18.87 7.22
CA GLU A 12 -2.28 -18.20 6.98
C GLU A 12 -2.26 -17.34 5.72
N ARG A 13 -1.14 -16.69 5.40
CA ARG A 13 -0.99 -15.94 4.15
C ARG A 13 -1.03 -16.85 2.93
N ASP A 14 -0.32 -17.97 2.98
CA ASP A 14 -0.29 -18.93 1.88
C ASP A 14 -1.66 -19.55 1.65
N GLN A 15 -2.40 -19.85 2.71
CA GLN A 15 -3.79 -20.30 2.62
C GLN A 15 -4.68 -19.25 1.95
N ILE A 16 -4.55 -17.96 2.30
CA ILE A 16 -5.29 -16.89 1.63
C ILE A 16 -4.91 -16.80 0.16
N HIS A 17 -3.62 -16.88 -0.19
CA HIS A 17 -3.18 -16.82 -1.58
C HIS A 17 -3.81 -17.95 -2.40
N GLN A 18 -3.81 -19.18 -1.88
CA GLN A 18 -4.47 -20.32 -2.55
C GLN A 18 -5.97 -20.08 -2.76
N GLN A 19 -6.66 -19.48 -1.78
CA GLN A 19 -8.09 -19.15 -1.90
C GLN A 19 -8.32 -18.03 -2.93
N VAL A 20 -7.41 -17.06 -3.03
CA VAL A 20 -7.48 -16.00 -4.05
C VAL A 20 -7.25 -16.57 -5.45
N ASP A 21 -6.28 -17.48 -5.61
CA ASP A 21 -6.01 -18.14 -6.89
C ASP A 21 -7.24 -18.96 -7.34
N ALA A 22 -7.83 -19.76 -6.45
CA ALA A 22 -9.05 -20.52 -6.74
C ALA A 22 -10.24 -19.61 -7.08
N LEU A 23 -10.37 -18.44 -6.43
CA LEU A 23 -11.40 -17.46 -6.76
C LEU A 23 -11.19 -16.86 -8.16
N ILE A 24 -9.95 -16.58 -8.53
CA ILE A 24 -9.61 -16.07 -9.88
C ILE A 24 -9.96 -17.11 -10.95
N GLU A 25 -9.65 -18.38 -10.71
CA GLU A 25 -10.03 -19.50 -11.59
C GLU A 25 -11.55 -19.63 -11.72
N SER A 26 -12.28 -19.60 -10.59
CA SER A 26 -13.75 -19.65 -10.61
C SER A 26 -14.37 -18.51 -11.42
N LEU A 27 -13.85 -17.28 -11.28
CA LEU A 27 -14.36 -16.13 -12.03
C LEU A 27 -13.95 -16.19 -13.51
N SER A 28 -12.79 -16.77 -13.81
CA SER A 28 -12.34 -17.02 -15.17
C SER A 28 -13.33 -17.92 -15.92
N GLU A 29 -13.78 -19.01 -15.28
CA GLU A 29 -14.80 -19.91 -15.83
C GLU A 29 -16.18 -19.23 -15.96
N GLU A 30 -16.63 -18.53 -14.92
CA GLU A 30 -17.96 -17.88 -14.91
C GLU A 30 -18.12 -16.83 -16.02
N PHE A 31 -17.06 -16.06 -16.27
CA PHE A 31 -17.08 -14.95 -17.24
C PHE A 31 -16.47 -15.30 -18.60
N ASP A 32 -16.06 -16.55 -18.83
CA ASP A 32 -15.33 -17.00 -20.03
C ASP A 32 -14.15 -16.05 -20.37
N ALA A 33 -13.37 -15.72 -19.35
CA ALA A 33 -12.21 -14.83 -19.45
C ALA A 33 -10.96 -15.57 -19.02
N CYS A 34 -9.78 -15.25 -19.57
CA CYS A 34 -8.55 -15.86 -19.07
C CYS A 34 -8.23 -15.38 -17.63
N THR A 35 -7.55 -16.23 -16.85
CA THR A 35 -7.21 -15.95 -15.45
C THR A 35 -6.38 -14.67 -15.30
N GLU A 36 -5.49 -14.36 -16.26
CA GLU A 36 -4.69 -13.13 -16.25
C GLU A 36 -5.56 -11.87 -16.39
N ALA A 37 -6.63 -11.92 -17.19
CA ALA A 37 -7.54 -10.79 -17.34
C ALA A 37 -8.31 -10.52 -16.03
N VAL A 38 -8.76 -11.57 -15.35
CA VAL A 38 -9.43 -11.48 -14.04
C VAL A 38 -8.46 -10.94 -12.99
N ALA A 39 -7.24 -11.50 -12.90
CA ALA A 39 -6.22 -11.06 -11.97
C ALA A 39 -5.84 -9.59 -12.18
N ASN A 40 -5.64 -9.16 -13.43
CA ASN A 40 -5.35 -7.77 -13.76
C ASN A 40 -6.52 -6.85 -13.40
N THR A 41 -7.76 -7.27 -13.65
CA THR A 41 -8.96 -6.52 -13.28
C THR A 41 -9.05 -6.34 -11.77
N ALA A 42 -8.83 -7.41 -11.00
CA ALA A 42 -8.79 -7.36 -9.54
C ALA A 42 -7.71 -6.41 -9.04
N PHE A 43 -6.50 -6.49 -9.59
CA PHE A 43 -5.39 -5.60 -9.26
C PHE A 43 -5.73 -4.12 -9.53
N MET A 44 -6.25 -3.80 -10.71
CA MET A 44 -6.66 -2.44 -11.07
C MET A 44 -7.80 -1.93 -10.18
N ARG A 45 -8.73 -2.81 -9.80
CA ARG A 45 -9.81 -2.47 -8.87
C ARG A 45 -9.27 -2.17 -7.48
N ILE A 46 -8.30 -2.96 -6.99
CA ILE A 46 -7.62 -2.71 -5.72
C ILE A 46 -6.89 -1.38 -5.73
N GLN A 47 -6.23 -0.99 -6.82
CA GLN A 47 -5.55 0.31 -6.88
C GLN A 47 -6.51 1.49 -6.66
N LYS A 48 -7.73 1.38 -7.18
CA LYS A 48 -8.74 2.45 -7.17
C LYS A 48 -9.84 2.28 -6.12
N HIS A 49 -9.72 1.31 -5.20
CA HIS A 49 -10.76 1.07 -4.22
C HIS A 49 -10.86 2.26 -3.23
N PRO A 50 -12.04 2.83 -2.97
CA PRO A 50 -12.18 4.03 -2.15
C PRO A 50 -11.73 3.85 -0.69
N THR A 51 -11.79 2.62 -0.16
CA THR A 51 -11.54 2.35 1.27
C THR A 51 -10.19 1.68 1.55
N TRP A 52 -9.75 0.79 0.65
CA TRP A 52 -8.54 -0.03 0.83
C TRP A 52 -7.62 0.06 -0.39
N GLY A 53 -7.77 1.15 -1.13
CA GLY A 53 -6.95 1.50 -2.27
C GLY A 53 -5.47 1.49 -1.94
N ARG A 54 -4.62 1.17 -2.93
CA ARG A 54 -3.17 1.20 -2.72
C ARG A 54 -2.66 2.64 -2.55
N ASN A 55 -3.26 3.58 -3.27
CA ASN A 55 -2.81 4.97 -3.36
C ASN A 55 -3.52 5.87 -2.35
N ALA A 56 -2.76 6.60 -1.54
CA ALA A 56 -3.30 7.61 -0.65
C ALA A 56 -3.73 8.86 -1.45
N THR A 57 -4.88 9.43 -1.11
CA THR A 57 -5.38 10.66 -1.72
C THR A 57 -4.59 11.89 -1.23
N HIS A 58 -4.74 13.03 -1.92
CA HIS A 58 -4.16 14.30 -1.45
C HIS A 58 -4.63 14.68 -0.04
N ARG A 59 -5.90 14.38 0.30
CA ARG A 59 -6.44 14.59 1.64
C ARG A 59 -5.71 13.74 2.68
N HIS A 60 -5.55 12.44 2.43
CA HIS A 60 -4.82 11.55 3.34
C HIS A 60 -3.38 12.02 3.59
N LYS A 61 -2.68 12.42 2.52
CA LYS A 61 -1.32 12.99 2.61
C LYS A 61 -1.31 14.30 3.42
N SER A 62 -2.31 15.16 3.23
CA SER A 62 -2.45 16.41 3.99
C SER A 62 -2.66 16.16 5.48
N ASP A 63 -3.58 15.27 5.82
CA ASP A 63 -3.94 14.96 7.20
C ASP A 63 -2.75 14.32 7.92
N SER A 64 -2.03 13.41 7.24
CA SER A 64 -0.76 12.83 7.71
C SER A 64 0.32 13.89 7.94
N TYR A 65 0.56 14.79 6.99
CA TYR A 65 1.59 15.80 7.15
C TYR A 65 1.34 16.71 8.36
N SER A 66 0.07 17.08 8.60
CA SER A 66 -0.33 17.88 9.75
C SER A 66 -0.16 17.13 11.08
N GLU A 67 -0.56 15.86 11.16
CA GLU A 67 -0.39 15.04 12.38
C GLU A 67 1.08 14.95 12.80
N TRP A 68 1.98 14.88 11.82
CA TRP A 68 3.42 14.70 12.04
C TRP A 68 4.19 16.02 12.16
N ASP A 69 3.50 17.16 12.23
CA ASP A 69 4.11 18.50 12.25
C ASP A 69 5.13 18.72 11.12
N GLY A 70 4.91 18.09 9.95
CA GLY A 70 5.86 18.13 8.83
C GLY A 70 7.23 17.50 9.13
N LYS A 71 7.35 16.63 10.12
CA LYS A 71 8.59 15.92 10.44
C LYS A 71 8.63 14.57 9.75
N CYS A 72 9.79 14.25 9.18
CA CYS A 72 10.05 12.91 8.69
C CYS A 72 10.00 11.92 9.86
N GLU A 73 9.16 10.90 9.75
CA GLU A 73 9.01 9.89 10.80
C GLU A 73 10.34 9.17 11.10
N ARG A 74 11.12 8.86 10.05
CA ARG A 74 12.37 8.10 10.19
C ARG A 74 13.51 8.89 10.84
N CYS A 75 13.72 10.16 10.45
CA CYS A 75 14.90 10.94 10.89
C CYS A 75 14.55 12.07 11.88
N GLY A 76 13.27 12.34 12.10
CA GLY A 76 12.76 13.39 12.99
C GLY A 76 12.94 14.83 12.48
N GLN A 77 13.65 15.03 11.37
CA GLN A 77 13.87 16.36 10.78
C GLN A 77 12.66 16.82 9.99
N PHE A 78 12.46 18.14 9.89
CA PHE A 78 11.43 18.71 9.04
C PHE A 78 11.66 18.34 7.56
N VAL A 79 10.57 18.02 6.88
CA VAL A 79 10.52 17.75 5.44
C VAL A 79 9.50 18.69 4.82
N ASP A 80 9.85 19.38 3.74
CA ASP A 80 8.89 20.22 3.04
C ASP A 80 7.77 19.35 2.44
N ARG A 81 6.52 19.81 2.54
CA ARG A 81 5.36 19.07 2.03
C ARG A 81 5.47 18.73 0.54
N SER A 82 6.06 19.61 -0.26
CA SER A 82 6.24 19.41 -1.70
C SER A 82 7.30 18.33 -2.02
N GLU A 83 8.20 18.06 -1.08
CA GLU A 83 9.28 17.07 -1.20
C GLU A 83 8.98 15.77 -0.43
N ALA A 84 8.01 15.82 0.48
CA ALA A 84 7.59 14.70 1.31
C ALA A 84 6.99 13.58 0.47
N VAL A 85 7.54 12.38 0.64
CA VAL A 85 6.91 11.13 0.20
C VAL A 85 6.21 10.49 1.39
N PHE A 86 5.12 9.75 1.12
CA PHE A 86 4.31 9.18 2.19
C PHE A 86 4.44 7.67 2.21
N HIS A 87 5.00 7.16 3.31
CA HIS A 87 5.24 5.75 3.55
C HIS A 87 4.06 5.12 4.29
N HIS A 88 3.74 3.87 3.98
CA HIS A 88 2.77 3.06 4.74
C HIS A 88 3.52 2.15 5.70
N LEU A 89 3.46 2.42 7.02
CA LEU A 89 4.06 1.57 8.05
C LEU A 89 3.52 0.13 8.02
N SER A 90 2.27 -0.04 7.59
CA SER A 90 1.65 -1.34 7.35
C SER A 90 0.68 -1.27 6.17
N ARG A 91 0.56 -2.39 5.44
CA ARG A 91 -0.41 -2.59 4.35
C ARG A 91 -1.44 -3.65 4.74
N GLY A 92 -2.64 -3.58 4.15
CA GLY A 92 -3.72 -4.52 4.45
C GLY A 92 -4.31 -4.33 5.86
N VAL A 93 -4.46 -3.07 6.29
CA VAL A 93 -5.01 -2.69 7.58
C VAL A 93 -6.19 -1.72 7.43
N PRO A 94 -7.19 -1.72 8.32
CA PRO A 94 -8.36 -0.83 8.22
C PRO A 94 -8.03 0.68 8.18
N ASN A 95 -6.88 1.09 8.72
CA ASN A 95 -6.41 2.48 8.74
C ASN A 95 -5.24 2.72 7.76
N GLN A 96 -5.21 2.02 6.62
CA GLN A 96 -4.02 2.04 5.73
C GLN A 96 -3.57 3.46 5.35
N HIS A 97 -4.51 4.39 5.16
CA HIS A 97 -4.18 5.77 4.77
C HIS A 97 -4.36 6.79 5.90
N GLY A 98 -4.67 6.34 7.12
CA GLY A 98 -4.78 7.27 8.25
C GLY A 98 -3.42 7.81 8.68
N PRO A 99 -3.41 8.97 9.34
CA PRO A 99 -2.18 9.68 9.67
C PRO A 99 -1.24 8.91 10.60
N GLN A 100 -1.75 7.91 11.34
CA GLN A 100 -0.93 7.04 12.19
C GLN A 100 -0.18 5.94 11.42
N ASN A 101 -0.58 5.66 10.17
CA ASN A 101 0.00 4.59 9.35
C ASN A 101 0.63 5.11 8.05
N LEU A 102 0.09 6.21 7.51
CA LEU A 102 0.67 6.97 6.43
C LEU A 102 1.56 8.04 7.04
N VAL A 103 2.87 7.97 6.85
CA VAL A 103 3.84 8.85 7.51
C VAL A 103 4.68 9.60 6.48
N PRO A 104 5.00 10.89 6.69
CA PRO A 104 5.84 11.64 5.77
C PRO A 104 7.31 11.27 5.98
N HIS A 105 8.05 11.14 4.88
CA HIS A 105 9.49 10.91 4.85
C HIS A 105 10.17 11.84 3.84
N HIS A 106 11.45 12.16 4.08
CA HIS A 106 12.32 12.57 2.97
C HIS A 106 12.45 11.44 1.96
N ASN A 107 12.60 11.76 0.66
CA ASN A 107 12.83 10.76 -0.38
C ASN A 107 14.00 9.81 -0.04
N SER A 108 15.10 10.34 0.50
CA SER A 108 16.26 9.54 0.91
C SER A 108 15.95 8.56 2.04
N CYS A 109 15.15 8.98 3.02
CA CYS A 109 14.72 8.16 4.15
C CYS A 109 13.80 7.03 3.68
N HIS A 110 12.87 7.33 2.77
CA HIS A 110 11.97 6.34 2.20
C HIS A 110 12.70 5.31 1.33
N ASP A 111 13.60 5.75 0.44
CA ASP A 111 14.34 4.86 -0.45
C ASP A 111 15.28 3.92 0.34
N ALA A 112 15.90 4.41 1.41
CA ALA A 112 16.73 3.60 2.29
C ALA A 112 15.94 2.52 3.06
N GLU A 113 14.63 2.71 3.28
CA GLU A 113 13.79 1.76 4.03
C GLU A 113 13.39 0.57 3.16
N HIS A 114 13.10 0.84 1.90
CA HIS A 114 12.77 -0.20 0.93
C HIS A 114 14.02 -0.93 0.37
N GLY A 115 15.22 -0.63 0.89
CA GLY A 115 16.48 -1.26 0.45
C GLY A 115 16.76 -1.04 -1.05
N VAL A 116 16.28 0.08 -1.59
CA VAL A 116 16.21 0.30 -3.03
C VAL A 116 17.51 0.96 -3.52
N SER A 117 18.24 0.28 -4.40
CA SER A 117 19.20 0.99 -5.26
C SER A 117 18.41 1.94 -6.18
N LYS A 118 18.94 3.13 -6.47
CA LYS A 118 18.28 4.13 -7.34
C LYS A 118 17.76 3.45 -8.63
N GLY A 119 16.44 3.30 -8.78
CA GLY A 119 15.80 2.80 -10.00
C GLY A 119 14.83 1.61 -9.89
N SER A 120 14.48 1.10 -8.70
CA SER A 120 13.56 -0.06 -8.63
C SER A 120 12.13 0.23 -9.08
N ILE A 121 11.61 -0.71 -9.87
CA ILE A 121 10.26 -0.82 -10.44
C ILE A 121 9.19 -1.06 -9.35
N THR A 122 9.58 -1.43 -8.12
CA THR A 122 8.63 -1.64 -7.00
C THR A 122 8.10 -0.33 -6.39
N LYS A 123 8.50 0.84 -6.92
CA LYS A 123 7.88 2.12 -6.56
C LYS A 123 6.38 2.05 -6.81
N GLY A 124 5.60 2.21 -5.73
CA GLY A 124 4.25 2.76 -5.87
C GLY A 124 4.37 4.00 -6.74
N THR A 125 3.66 3.98 -7.86
CA THR A 125 3.77 4.95 -8.95
C THR A 125 3.69 6.37 -8.39
N ARG A 126 4.63 7.21 -8.84
CA ARG A 126 4.55 8.67 -8.67
C ARG A 126 3.42 9.17 -9.56
N GLU A 127 2.22 9.22 -9.00
CA GLU A 127 1.11 10.07 -9.45
C GLU A 127 0.52 10.81 -8.25
#